data_AF-A0A3B3U907-F1
#
_entry.id   AF-A0A3B3U907-F1
#
_cell.length_a   1.000
_cell.length_b   1.000
_cell.length_c   1.000
_cell.angle_alpha   90.00
_cell.angle_beta   90.00
_cell.angle_gamma   90.00
#
_symmetry.space_group_name_H-M   'P 1'
#
loop_
_entity.id
_entity.type
_entity.pdbx_description
1 polymer ?
#
loop_
_entity_poly.entity_id
_entity_poly.type
_entity_poly.pdbx_seq_one_letter_code
_entity_poly.pdbx_strand_id
1 'polypeptide(L)'
;MDRARPAWFLLRLLLTAAALTESAGPLTDPERVAGRLVFYQTEGSATYLRDSGALASGVATETVFELLDPERNFSSAGFSYTWDLGNGEVIRGTEPVVRYRYSESGNYTLRLNVGGNPPQLAPAGVFAQEVQVLDAVRSIQLVAPSDYSVNRNSSLDLQLDGSPPMWVCWRFLRNCAPDPAAGCTLTLLRAASLRLNHTFGSAGLHCLDVSARNAVSALRVTFSLKVTRNDRLHLLFILSCAAVLAATFSFILAIACRPWQLNSSQVAASSNATFLKDQDSKIILNFSSVEKGERVPLILQPGSQYCC
;
A
#
# COMPACT_ATOMS: atom_id res chain seq x y z
N MET A 1 36.49 -84.65 19.47
CA MET A 1 36.41 -83.45 18.62
C MET A 1 36.66 -83.88 17.18
N ASP A 2 35.73 -84.60 16.53
CA ASP A 2 34.37 -84.18 16.13
C ASP A 2 34.39 -83.09 15.06
N ARG A 3 33.59 -83.17 13.99
CA ARG A 3 32.75 -84.27 13.49
C ARG A 3 32.41 -83.93 12.03
N ALA A 4 32.61 -84.86 11.10
CA ALA A 4 32.20 -84.66 9.71
C ALA A 4 30.67 -84.48 9.61
N ARG A 5 30.20 -83.55 8.80
CA ARG A 5 28.78 -83.34 8.49
C ARG A 5 28.31 -84.35 7.43
N PRO A 6 27.18 -85.05 7.63
CA PRO A 6 26.44 -85.67 6.54
C PRO A 6 25.13 -84.91 6.24
N ALA A 7 24.68 -84.97 4.98
CA ALA A 7 23.44 -84.38 4.51
C ALA A 7 22.30 -85.42 4.48
N TRP A 8 21.10 -85.00 4.92
CA TRP A 8 19.75 -85.57 4.73
C TRP A 8 18.75 -84.63 5.48
N PHE A 9 17.44 -84.56 5.24
CA PHE A 9 16.52 -85.31 4.37
C PHE A 9 15.64 -84.36 3.53
N LEU A 10 15.21 -84.83 2.34
CA LEU A 10 13.93 -84.47 1.72
C LEU A 10 12.81 -85.33 2.35
N LEU A 11 11.55 -84.84 2.39
CA LEU A 11 10.31 -85.51 1.91
C LEU A 11 9.02 -84.99 2.61
N ARG A 12 7.87 -85.13 1.92
CA ARG A 12 6.46 -84.86 2.30
C ARG A 12 6.02 -83.40 2.14
N LEU A 13 5.29 -82.97 1.11
CA LEU A 13 4.40 -83.62 0.10
C LEU A 13 3.03 -84.09 0.61
N LEU A 14 2.00 -83.31 0.26
CA LEU A 14 0.55 -83.59 0.05
C LEU A 14 -0.01 -82.31 -0.61
N LEU A 15 -0.44 -82.32 -1.89
CA LEU A 15 -1.82 -82.56 -2.35
C LEU A 15 -2.81 -81.54 -1.76
N THR A 16 -3.44 -80.67 -2.55
CA THR A 16 -4.45 -81.03 -3.58
C THR A 16 -4.25 -80.37 -4.95
N ALA A 17 -4.89 -80.95 -5.97
CA ALA A 17 -4.91 -80.44 -7.34
C ALA A 17 -6.35 -80.25 -7.86
N ALA A 18 -6.49 -79.28 -8.77
CA ALA A 18 -7.51 -79.15 -9.82
C ALA A 18 -9.01 -79.12 -9.46
N ALA A 19 -9.65 -77.98 -9.78
CA ALA A 19 -10.79 -77.96 -10.70
C ALA A 19 -10.78 -76.65 -11.51
N LEU A 20 -10.91 -76.75 -12.82
CA LEU A 20 -11.20 -75.64 -13.73
C LEU A 20 -12.72 -75.46 -13.84
N THR A 21 -13.21 -74.22 -13.88
CA THR A 21 -14.29 -73.81 -14.81
C THR A 21 -14.27 -72.31 -15.05
N GLU A 22 -14.75 -71.93 -16.23
CA GLU A 22 -14.59 -70.63 -16.90
C GLU A 22 -15.37 -69.44 -16.30
N SER A 23 -15.03 -68.27 -16.86
CA SER A 23 -15.87 -67.07 -17.00
C SER A 23 -16.03 -66.12 -15.81
N ALA A 24 -15.07 -65.21 -15.70
CA ALA A 24 -15.40 -63.81 -15.96
C ALA A 24 -14.52 -63.36 -17.13
N GLY A 25 -15.11 -62.69 -18.13
CA GLY A 25 -14.32 -62.09 -19.22
C GLY A 25 -13.41 -60.97 -18.70
N PRO A 26 -12.59 -60.34 -19.57
CA PRO A 26 -12.02 -59.05 -19.19
C PRO A 26 -13.17 -58.13 -18.80
N LEU A 27 -13.14 -57.60 -17.58
CA LEU A 27 -13.86 -56.37 -17.27
C LEU A 27 -13.17 -55.29 -18.09
N THR A 28 -13.64 -55.15 -19.34
CA THR A 28 -13.47 -53.93 -20.12
C THR A 28 -14.17 -52.85 -19.33
N ASP A 29 -13.41 -52.17 -18.46
CA ASP A 29 -13.77 -50.85 -17.95
C ASP A 29 -14.20 -50.05 -19.19
N PRO A 30 -15.49 -49.64 -19.29
CA PRO A 30 -16.02 -49.12 -20.54
C PRO A 30 -15.15 -47.94 -20.96
N GLU A 31 -14.62 -47.99 -22.18
CA GLU A 31 -13.62 -47.02 -22.65
C GLU A 31 -14.05 -45.62 -22.26
N ARG A 32 -13.31 -45.00 -21.35
CA ARG A 32 -13.64 -43.66 -20.89
C ARG A 32 -13.03 -42.68 -21.87
N VAL A 33 -13.86 -41.78 -22.38
CA VAL A 33 -13.38 -40.67 -23.20
C VAL A 33 -12.29 -39.93 -22.42
N ALA A 34 -11.10 -39.84 -22.97
CA ALA A 34 -10.03 -38.99 -22.45
C ALA A 34 -10.12 -37.61 -23.09
N GLY A 35 -9.83 -36.55 -22.34
CA GLY A 35 -9.92 -35.19 -22.85
C GLY A 35 -9.66 -34.13 -21.79
N ARG A 36 -9.71 -32.87 -22.20
CA ARG A 36 -9.51 -31.69 -21.34
C ARG A 36 -10.49 -30.58 -21.71
N LEU A 37 -10.86 -29.79 -20.71
CA LEU A 37 -11.62 -28.55 -20.87
C LEU A 37 -10.66 -27.37 -21.05
N VAL A 38 -10.90 -26.55 -22.07
CA VAL A 38 -10.10 -25.37 -22.41
C VAL A 38 -11.01 -24.16 -22.49
N PHE A 39 -10.56 -23.02 -21.98
CA PHE A 39 -11.39 -21.83 -21.78
C PHE A 39 -10.79 -20.62 -22.49
N TYR A 40 -11.57 -20.01 -23.37
CA TYR A 40 -11.18 -18.80 -24.10
C TYR A 40 -12.09 -17.62 -23.72
N GLN A 41 -11.49 -16.45 -23.46
CA GLN A 41 -12.23 -15.21 -23.26
C GLN A 41 -11.65 -14.10 -24.13
N THR A 42 -12.51 -13.40 -24.88
CA THR A 42 -12.07 -12.28 -25.72
C THR A 42 -12.37 -10.95 -25.04
N GLU A 43 -11.34 -10.12 -24.86
CA GLU A 43 -11.41 -8.77 -24.30
C GLU A 43 -10.78 -7.80 -25.30
N GLY A 44 -11.58 -6.87 -25.82
CA GLY A 44 -11.19 -6.03 -26.95
C GLY A 44 -10.90 -6.86 -28.20
N SER A 45 -9.68 -6.77 -28.72
CA SER A 45 -9.20 -7.55 -29.87
C SER A 45 -8.33 -8.75 -29.48
N ALA A 46 -8.17 -9.04 -28.18
CA ALA A 46 -7.28 -10.11 -27.69
C ALA A 46 -8.12 -11.27 -27.12
N THR A 47 -7.78 -12.50 -27.52
CA THR A 47 -8.35 -13.72 -26.95
C THR A 47 -7.37 -14.33 -25.97
N TYR A 48 -7.81 -14.51 -24.73
CA TYR A 48 -7.03 -15.04 -23.62
C TYR A 48 -7.42 -16.49 -23.36
N LEU A 49 -6.39 -17.35 -23.33
CA LEU A 49 -6.48 -18.72 -22.83
C LEU A 49 -6.49 -18.68 -21.29
N ARG A 50 -7.45 -19.35 -20.65
CA ARG A 50 -7.71 -19.32 -19.21
C ARG A 50 -7.43 -20.65 -18.51
N ASP A 51 -6.26 -21.24 -18.74
CA ASP A 51 -5.84 -22.55 -18.21
C ASP A 51 -5.87 -22.65 -16.68
N SER A 52 -5.81 -21.52 -15.96
CA SER A 52 -5.89 -21.48 -14.50
C SER A 52 -7.30 -21.67 -13.94
N GLY A 53 -8.33 -21.75 -14.78
CA GLY A 53 -9.74 -21.77 -14.38
C GLY A 53 -10.28 -20.41 -13.90
N ALA A 54 -9.50 -19.33 -13.99
CA ALA A 54 -9.93 -17.98 -13.62
C ALA A 54 -10.59 -17.26 -14.82
N LEU A 55 -11.86 -16.87 -14.69
CA LEU A 55 -12.66 -16.25 -15.76
C LEU A 55 -13.14 -14.85 -15.37
N ALA A 56 -13.16 -13.90 -16.30
CA ALA A 56 -13.75 -12.57 -16.09
C ALA A 56 -15.28 -12.63 -16.08
N SER A 57 -15.92 -11.99 -15.08
CA SER A 57 -17.38 -11.79 -15.04
C SER A 57 -17.86 -10.84 -16.14
N GLY A 58 -19.05 -11.11 -16.68
CA GLY A 58 -19.66 -10.33 -17.76
C GLY A 58 -18.99 -10.48 -19.14
N VAL A 59 -17.88 -11.22 -19.24
CA VAL A 59 -17.22 -11.57 -20.51
C VAL A 59 -17.75 -12.91 -21.00
N ALA A 60 -17.95 -13.06 -22.31
CA ALA A 60 -18.33 -14.34 -22.89
C ALA A 60 -17.11 -15.28 -22.90
N THR A 61 -17.29 -16.46 -22.31
CA THR A 61 -16.32 -17.56 -22.32
C THR A 61 -16.74 -18.59 -23.35
N GLU A 62 -15.82 -18.97 -24.21
CA GLU A 62 -15.93 -20.12 -25.10
C GLU A 62 -15.17 -21.29 -24.46
N THR A 63 -15.91 -22.26 -23.95
CA THR A 63 -15.37 -23.48 -23.33
C THR A 63 -15.38 -24.60 -24.37
N VAL A 64 -14.21 -25.16 -24.65
CA VAL A 64 -14.00 -26.21 -25.65
C VAL A 64 -13.58 -27.49 -24.93
N PHE A 65 -14.13 -28.62 -25.37
CA PHE A 65 -13.66 -29.95 -24.99
C PHE A 65 -12.68 -30.48 -26.03
N GLU A 66 -11.41 -30.61 -25.66
CA GLU A 66 -10.39 -31.26 -26.47
C GLU A 66 -10.43 -32.78 -26.21
N LEU A 67 -10.90 -33.54 -27.20
CA LEU A 67 -10.84 -35.01 -27.20
C LEU A 67 -9.37 -35.47 -27.34
N LEU A 68 -8.92 -36.33 -26.42
CA LEU A 68 -7.60 -36.95 -26.47
C LEU A 68 -7.72 -38.38 -27.01
N ASP A 69 -7.69 -38.52 -28.34
CA ASP A 69 -7.77 -39.80 -29.05
C ASP A 69 -6.59 -39.94 -30.05
N PRO A 70 -5.39 -40.32 -29.57
CA PRO A 70 -4.21 -40.45 -30.43
C PRO A 70 -4.28 -41.66 -31.37
N GLU A 71 -5.02 -42.71 -30.99
CA GLU A 71 -5.19 -43.95 -31.75
C GLU A 71 -6.31 -43.86 -32.80
N ARG A 72 -7.17 -42.82 -32.70
CA ARG A 72 -8.35 -42.55 -33.54
C ARG A 72 -9.48 -43.57 -33.36
N ASN A 73 -9.57 -44.16 -32.17
CA ASN A 73 -10.55 -45.17 -31.81
C ASN A 73 -12.00 -44.63 -31.89
N PHE A 74 -12.16 -43.31 -31.82
CA PHE A 74 -13.46 -42.62 -31.85
C PHE A 74 -13.69 -41.81 -33.12
N SER A 75 -12.88 -42.00 -34.17
CA SER A 75 -12.93 -41.22 -35.42
C SER A 75 -14.25 -41.31 -36.21
N SER A 76 -15.07 -42.32 -35.96
CA SER A 76 -16.43 -42.46 -36.50
C SER A 76 -17.54 -42.37 -35.44
N ALA A 77 -17.21 -42.04 -34.19
CA ALA A 77 -18.18 -41.97 -33.10
C ALA A 77 -18.93 -40.63 -33.10
N GLY A 78 -20.26 -40.69 -33.01
CA GLY A 78 -21.07 -39.52 -32.69
C GLY A 78 -21.00 -39.23 -31.20
N PHE A 79 -20.86 -37.96 -30.83
CA PHE A 79 -20.88 -37.50 -29.45
C PHE A 79 -22.04 -36.55 -29.18
N SER A 80 -22.48 -36.56 -27.93
CA SER A 80 -23.43 -35.61 -27.36
C SER A 80 -22.83 -35.03 -26.07
N TYR A 81 -23.03 -33.74 -25.86
CA TYR A 81 -22.41 -32.96 -24.80
C TYR A 81 -23.49 -32.32 -23.94
N THR A 82 -23.47 -32.61 -22.63
CA THR A 82 -24.31 -31.96 -21.63
C THR A 82 -23.40 -31.17 -20.69
N TRP A 83 -23.50 -29.85 -20.78
CA TRP A 83 -22.74 -28.86 -20.03
C TRP A 83 -23.58 -28.36 -18.85
N ASP A 84 -23.26 -28.77 -17.63
CA ASP A 84 -23.73 -28.15 -16.39
C ASP A 84 -22.72 -27.07 -16.00
N LEU A 85 -23.16 -25.82 -15.98
CA LEU A 85 -22.29 -24.66 -15.78
C LEU A 85 -22.00 -24.36 -14.30
N GLY A 86 -22.56 -25.15 -13.37
CA GLY A 86 -22.37 -25.00 -11.93
C GLY A 86 -23.19 -23.87 -11.29
N ASN A 87 -23.89 -23.06 -12.09
CA ASN A 87 -24.82 -22.02 -11.65
C ASN A 87 -26.31 -22.46 -11.72
N GLY A 88 -26.57 -23.73 -12.03
CA GLY A 88 -27.91 -24.28 -12.24
C GLY A 88 -28.38 -24.28 -13.70
N GLU A 89 -27.66 -23.64 -14.62
CA GLU A 89 -27.94 -23.76 -16.06
C GLU A 89 -27.29 -25.00 -16.67
N VAL A 90 -28.05 -25.68 -17.55
CA VAL A 90 -27.60 -26.88 -18.26
C VAL A 90 -27.85 -26.72 -19.76
N ILE A 91 -26.79 -26.77 -20.56
CA ILE A 91 -26.82 -26.65 -22.02
C ILE A 91 -26.53 -28.02 -22.64
N ARG A 92 -27.31 -28.41 -23.65
CA ARG A 92 -27.15 -29.69 -24.36
C ARG A 92 -26.93 -29.45 -25.84
N GLY A 93 -26.02 -30.20 -26.45
CA GLY A 93 -25.73 -30.11 -27.89
C GLY A 93 -24.89 -31.27 -28.42
N THR A 94 -24.58 -31.22 -29.71
CA THR A 94 -23.67 -32.16 -30.40
C THR A 94 -22.30 -31.55 -30.67
N GLU A 95 -22.12 -30.26 -30.37
CA GLU A 95 -20.84 -29.57 -30.54
C GLU A 95 -19.97 -29.71 -29.27
N PRO A 96 -18.66 -29.94 -29.40
CA PRO A 96 -17.71 -30.01 -28.27
C PRO A 96 -17.38 -28.62 -27.70
N VAL A 97 -18.22 -27.61 -27.96
CA VAL A 97 -18.02 -26.22 -27.52
C VAL A 97 -19.30 -25.67 -26.93
N VAL A 98 -19.17 -24.86 -25.87
CA VAL A 98 -20.26 -24.07 -25.29
C VAL A 98 -19.79 -22.62 -25.12
N ARG A 99 -20.67 -21.66 -25.41
CA ARG A 99 -20.42 -20.23 -25.22
C ARG A 99 -21.35 -19.70 -24.15
N TYR A 100 -20.80 -19.21 -23.05
CA TYR A 100 -21.59 -18.75 -21.90
C TYR A 100 -20.97 -17.51 -21.24
N ARG A 101 -21.78 -16.72 -20.53
CA ARG A 101 -21.35 -15.52 -19.80
C ARG A 101 -21.86 -15.59 -18.36
N TYR A 102 -20.97 -15.87 -17.42
CA TYR A 102 -21.26 -15.71 -15.99
C TYR A 102 -21.48 -14.22 -15.68
N SER A 103 -22.61 -13.88 -15.08
CA SER A 103 -22.97 -12.51 -14.70
C SER A 103 -22.35 -12.06 -13.37
N GLU A 104 -22.10 -13.00 -12.47
CA GLU A 104 -21.63 -12.76 -11.09
C GLU A 104 -20.26 -13.40 -10.85
N SER A 105 -19.45 -12.80 -9.97
CA SER A 105 -18.22 -13.43 -9.48
C SER A 105 -18.53 -14.54 -8.49
N GLY A 106 -17.82 -15.66 -8.55
CA GLY A 106 -18.06 -16.81 -7.69
C GLY A 106 -17.20 -18.01 -8.05
N ASN A 107 -17.27 -19.05 -7.22
CA ASN A 107 -16.67 -20.35 -7.52
C ASN A 107 -17.78 -21.26 -8.09
N TYR A 108 -17.54 -21.87 -9.25
CA TYR A 108 -18.49 -22.73 -9.95
C TYR A 108 -17.81 -24.05 -10.33
N THR A 109 -18.46 -25.18 -10.03
CA THR A 109 -18.03 -26.49 -10.52
C THR A 109 -18.66 -26.75 -11.89
N LEU A 110 -17.96 -26.44 -12.97
CA LEU A 110 -18.43 -26.78 -14.32
C LEU A 110 -18.28 -28.29 -14.53
N ARG A 111 -19.34 -28.94 -15.03
CA ARG A 111 -19.38 -30.37 -15.33
C ARG A 111 -19.79 -30.62 -16.77
N LEU A 112 -19.01 -31.44 -17.46
CA LEU A 112 -19.31 -31.92 -18.80
C LEU A 112 -19.60 -33.43 -18.74
N ASN A 113 -20.77 -33.83 -19.20
CA ASN A 113 -21.08 -35.21 -19.50
C ASN A 113 -21.07 -35.41 -21.03
N VAL A 114 -20.08 -36.18 -21.50
CA VAL A 114 -19.91 -36.63 -22.87
C VAL A 114 -20.58 -38.00 -23.00
N GLY A 115 -21.66 -38.08 -23.75
CA GLY A 115 -22.40 -39.31 -24.04
C GLY A 115 -22.26 -39.72 -25.49
N GLY A 116 -22.03 -41.01 -25.73
CA GLY A 116 -22.04 -41.60 -27.06
C GLY A 116 -23.39 -41.45 -27.80
N ASN A 117 -23.35 -41.28 -29.11
CA ASN A 117 -24.53 -41.21 -29.98
C ASN A 117 -24.34 -42.10 -31.23
N PRO A 118 -25.07 -43.23 -31.38
CA PRO A 118 -26.13 -43.71 -30.49
C PRO A 118 -25.58 -44.22 -29.12
N PRO A 119 -26.38 -44.16 -28.03
CA PRO A 119 -25.90 -44.42 -26.66
C PRO A 119 -25.40 -45.85 -26.36
N GLN A 120 -25.65 -46.79 -27.28
CA GLN A 120 -25.38 -48.22 -27.10
C GLN A 120 -23.99 -48.64 -27.57
N LEU A 121 -23.22 -47.72 -28.19
CA LEU A 121 -22.04 -48.04 -29.00
C LEU A 121 -20.85 -47.10 -28.80
N ALA A 122 -20.94 -46.08 -27.94
CA ALA A 122 -19.90 -45.07 -27.84
C ALA A 122 -19.54 -44.72 -26.38
N PRO A 123 -18.25 -44.42 -26.14
CA PRO A 123 -17.68 -44.20 -24.81
C PRO A 123 -18.33 -43.02 -24.09
N ALA A 124 -18.40 -43.11 -22.76
CA ALA A 124 -18.91 -42.03 -21.90
C ALA A 124 -17.78 -41.39 -21.10
N GLY A 125 -17.87 -40.07 -20.89
CA GLY A 125 -16.88 -39.31 -20.12
C GLY A 125 -17.56 -38.26 -19.26
N VAL A 126 -17.22 -38.23 -17.96
CA VAL A 126 -17.62 -37.14 -17.07
C VAL A 126 -16.37 -36.38 -16.65
N PHE A 127 -16.38 -35.08 -16.92
CA PHE A 127 -15.31 -34.15 -16.58
C PHE A 127 -15.87 -33.09 -15.64
N ALA A 128 -15.08 -32.68 -14.65
CA ALA A 128 -15.42 -31.59 -13.75
C ALA A 128 -14.21 -30.67 -13.61
N GLN A 129 -14.45 -29.37 -13.63
CA GLN A 129 -13.44 -28.34 -13.46
C GLN A 129 -13.98 -27.28 -12.50
N GLU A 130 -13.20 -26.97 -11.47
CA GLU A 130 -13.45 -25.80 -10.62
C GLU A 130 -13.06 -24.54 -11.38
N VAL A 131 -13.99 -23.59 -11.46
CA VAL A 131 -13.88 -22.34 -12.20
C VAL A 131 -14.10 -21.18 -11.25
N GLN A 132 -13.14 -20.26 -11.19
CA GLN A 132 -13.23 -19.06 -10.37
C GLN A 132 -13.57 -17.86 -11.25
N VAL A 133 -14.82 -17.43 -11.22
CA VAL A 133 -15.26 -16.21 -11.90
C VAL A 133 -14.94 -15.00 -11.03
N LEU A 134 -14.21 -14.05 -11.58
CA LEU A 134 -13.71 -12.85 -10.92
C LEU A 134 -14.19 -11.61 -11.65
N ASP A 135 -14.55 -10.57 -10.91
CA ASP A 135 -14.77 -9.24 -11.46
C ASP A 135 -13.45 -8.67 -11.96
N ALA A 136 -13.48 -8.10 -13.15
CA ALA A 136 -12.34 -7.40 -13.73
C ALA A 136 -12.12 -6.04 -13.05
N VAL A 137 -10.86 -5.63 -12.93
CA VAL A 137 -10.46 -4.29 -12.51
C VAL A 137 -10.69 -3.34 -13.67
N ARG A 138 -11.78 -2.57 -13.61
CA ARG A 138 -12.28 -1.63 -14.63
C ARG A 138 -12.13 -0.17 -14.21
N SER A 139 -12.01 0.11 -12.91
CA SER A 139 -11.78 1.44 -12.36
C SER A 139 -10.85 1.44 -11.15
N ILE A 140 -10.00 2.48 -11.10
CA ILE A 140 -9.24 2.87 -9.92
C ILE A 140 -9.68 4.30 -9.64
N GLN A 141 -10.20 4.55 -8.45
CA GLN A 141 -10.65 5.86 -7.99
C GLN A 141 -9.74 6.34 -6.87
N LEU A 142 -9.44 7.64 -6.85
CA LEU A 142 -8.62 8.26 -5.82
C LEU A 142 -9.49 9.13 -4.91
N VAL A 143 -9.63 8.73 -3.66
CA VAL A 143 -10.20 9.55 -2.59
C VAL A 143 -9.05 10.30 -1.92
N ALA A 144 -9.05 11.62 -2.08
CA ALA A 144 -7.90 12.47 -1.82
C ALA A 144 -8.31 13.80 -1.14
N PRO A 145 -7.43 14.41 -0.32
CA PRO A 145 -7.58 15.79 0.12
C PRO A 145 -7.65 16.78 -1.06
N SER A 146 -8.35 17.90 -0.86
CA SER A 146 -8.44 19.02 -1.82
C SER A 146 -7.10 19.66 -2.15
N ASP A 147 -6.18 19.64 -1.19
CA ASP A 147 -4.93 20.37 -1.23
C ASP A 147 -3.81 19.62 -0.50
N TYR A 148 -2.61 19.73 -1.05
CA TYR A 148 -1.40 19.12 -0.51
C TYR A 148 -0.38 20.21 -0.19
N SER A 149 0.27 20.09 0.96
CA SER A 149 1.31 21.03 1.40
C SER A 149 2.66 20.32 1.55
N VAL A 150 3.74 20.96 1.10
CA VAL A 150 5.12 20.46 1.27
C VAL A 150 5.42 20.10 2.73
N ASN A 151 6.17 19.00 2.94
CA ASN A 151 6.62 18.47 4.24
C ASN A 151 5.49 18.12 5.24
N ARG A 152 4.23 18.00 4.79
CA ARG A 152 3.13 17.46 5.58
C ARG A 152 2.81 16.04 5.13
N ASN A 153 2.50 15.15 6.08
CA ASN A 153 2.00 13.82 5.76
C ASN A 153 0.58 13.93 5.21
N SER A 154 0.35 13.39 4.03
CA SER A 154 -0.96 13.31 3.39
C SER A 154 -1.36 11.86 3.21
N SER A 155 -2.61 11.56 3.58
CA SER A 155 -3.23 10.25 3.44
C SER A 155 -4.14 10.28 2.21
N LEU A 156 -4.06 9.24 1.38
CA LEU A 156 -4.84 9.07 0.16
C LEU A 156 -5.38 7.65 0.14
N ASP A 157 -6.64 7.46 -0.21
CA ASP A 157 -7.27 6.14 -0.31
C ASP A 157 -7.57 5.83 -1.78
N LEU A 158 -6.95 4.78 -2.31
CA LEU A 158 -7.31 4.21 -3.60
C LEU A 158 -8.47 3.23 -3.39
N GLN A 159 -9.55 3.40 -4.14
CA GLN A 159 -10.64 2.44 -4.26
C GLN A 159 -10.55 1.75 -5.62
N LEU A 160 -10.66 0.43 -5.63
CA LEU A 160 -10.55 -0.40 -6.83
C LEU A 160 -11.79 -1.29 -6.92
N ASP A 161 -12.32 -1.45 -8.12
CA ASP A 161 -13.21 -2.56 -8.42
C ASP A 161 -12.42 -3.82 -8.82
N GLY A 162 -13.13 -4.94 -8.93
CA GLY A 162 -12.53 -6.25 -9.25
C GLY A 162 -12.33 -7.15 -8.04
N SER A 163 -12.34 -8.46 -8.28
CA SER A 163 -12.24 -9.44 -7.21
C SER A 163 -10.80 -9.61 -6.71
N PRO A 164 -10.57 -9.72 -5.39
CA PRO A 164 -9.26 -10.04 -4.81
C PRO A 164 -8.89 -11.53 -5.05
N PRO A 165 -7.59 -11.89 -4.98
CA PRO A 165 -6.46 -11.02 -4.68
C PRO A 165 -6.02 -10.15 -5.86
N MET A 166 -5.79 -8.87 -5.59
CA MET A 166 -5.28 -7.90 -6.57
C MET A 166 -3.83 -7.53 -6.26
N TRP A 167 -2.98 -7.45 -7.29
CA TRP A 167 -1.63 -6.91 -7.19
C TRP A 167 -1.64 -5.45 -7.64
N VAL A 168 -1.36 -4.52 -6.72
CA VAL A 168 -1.28 -3.09 -7.00
C VAL A 168 0.17 -2.63 -6.94
N CYS A 169 0.64 -2.01 -8.02
CA CYS A 169 1.97 -1.47 -8.22
C CYS A 169 1.85 0.04 -8.38
N TRP A 170 2.28 0.80 -7.37
CA TRP A 170 2.08 2.25 -7.27
C TRP A 170 3.39 3.01 -7.04
N ARG A 171 3.48 4.25 -7.52
CA ARG A 171 4.61 5.17 -7.29
C ARG A 171 4.25 6.64 -7.47
N PHE A 172 4.95 7.52 -6.75
CA PHE A 172 4.86 8.96 -6.92
C PHE A 172 5.97 9.47 -7.85
N LEU A 173 5.59 10.24 -8.87
CA LEU A 173 6.45 10.81 -9.90
C LEU A 173 6.48 12.34 -9.78
N ARG A 174 7.68 12.94 -9.76
CA ARG A 174 7.84 14.40 -9.73
C ARG A 174 7.62 14.97 -11.14
N ASN A 175 6.86 16.06 -11.27
CA ASN A 175 6.49 16.67 -12.56
C ASN A 175 5.88 15.69 -13.58
N CYS A 176 5.33 14.56 -13.11
CA CYS A 176 4.83 13.46 -13.93
C CYS A 176 5.86 12.88 -14.92
N ALA A 177 7.16 13.10 -14.68
CA ALA A 177 8.24 12.53 -15.49
C ALA A 177 8.37 11.03 -15.20
N PRO A 178 8.48 10.17 -16.22
CA PRO A 178 8.75 8.75 -16.02
C PRO A 178 10.19 8.57 -15.52
N ASP A 179 10.35 7.92 -14.37
CA ASP A 179 11.64 7.44 -13.89
C ASP A 179 11.83 5.98 -14.34
N PRO A 180 12.83 5.69 -15.21
CA PRO A 180 13.12 4.33 -15.67
C PRO A 180 13.96 3.51 -14.67
N ALA A 181 14.60 4.15 -13.69
CA ALA A 181 15.38 3.48 -12.65
C ALA A 181 14.53 3.17 -11.41
N ALA A 182 13.48 3.96 -11.14
CA ALA A 182 12.57 3.73 -10.03
C ALA A 182 11.45 2.74 -10.37
N GLY A 183 11.51 1.56 -9.75
CA GLY A 183 10.40 0.61 -9.68
C GLY A 183 9.19 1.17 -8.92
N CYS A 184 8.13 0.37 -8.83
CA CYS A 184 6.95 0.68 -8.02
C CYS A 184 6.95 -0.10 -6.70
N THR A 185 6.21 0.40 -5.71
CA THR A 185 5.86 -0.39 -4.53
C THR A 185 4.75 -1.37 -4.92
N LEU A 186 5.06 -2.67 -4.89
CA LEU A 186 4.08 -3.73 -5.13
C LEU A 186 3.37 -4.11 -3.83
N THR A 187 2.04 -4.23 -3.86
CA THR A 187 1.21 -4.54 -2.70
C THR A 187 0.12 -5.53 -3.08
N LEU A 188 -0.08 -6.57 -2.25
CA LEU A 188 -1.13 -7.56 -2.42
C LEU A 188 -2.39 -7.13 -1.66
N LEU A 189 -3.44 -6.76 -2.38
CA LEU A 189 -4.74 -6.40 -1.82
C LEU A 189 -5.63 -7.64 -1.70
N ARG A 190 -6.21 -7.82 -0.52
CA ARG A 190 -7.34 -8.76 -0.26
C ARG A 190 -8.68 -8.03 -0.07
N ALA A 191 -8.70 -6.72 -0.30
CA ALA A 191 -9.84 -5.83 -0.13
C ALA A 191 -9.88 -4.82 -1.30
N ALA A 192 -11.02 -4.15 -1.47
CA ALA A 192 -11.27 -3.17 -2.54
C ALA A 192 -10.59 -1.80 -2.33
N SER A 193 -9.76 -1.62 -1.29
CA SER A 193 -9.10 -0.35 -1.01
C SER A 193 -7.64 -0.49 -0.56
N LEU A 194 -6.84 0.52 -0.88
CA LEU A 194 -5.45 0.66 -0.46
C LEU A 194 -5.20 2.08 0.05
N ARG A 195 -4.81 2.19 1.32
CA ARG A 195 -4.43 3.45 1.94
C ARG A 195 -2.94 3.75 1.74
N LEU A 196 -2.65 4.91 1.15
CA LEU A 196 -1.31 5.43 0.92
C LEU A 196 -1.04 6.63 1.84
N ASN A 197 0.16 6.69 2.41
CA ASN A 197 0.65 7.86 3.15
C ASN A 197 1.92 8.38 2.48
N HIS A 198 1.99 9.69 2.22
CA HIS A 198 3.13 10.30 1.54
C HIS A 198 3.42 11.72 2.03
N THR A 199 4.70 12.09 2.04
CA THR A 199 5.21 13.42 2.40
C THR A 199 5.89 14.06 1.18
N PHE A 200 5.24 15.02 0.55
CA PHE A 200 5.78 15.70 -0.62
C PHE A 200 6.92 16.65 -0.24
N GLY A 201 8.15 16.37 -0.71
CA GLY A 201 9.34 17.21 -0.44
C GLY A 201 9.48 18.46 -1.30
N SER A 202 8.62 18.66 -2.31
CA SER A 202 8.66 19.84 -3.20
C SER A 202 7.26 20.28 -3.64
N ALA A 203 7.07 21.58 -3.84
CA ALA A 203 5.86 22.15 -4.44
C ALA A 203 5.88 21.98 -5.96
N GLY A 204 4.72 21.96 -6.58
CA GLY A 204 4.55 21.76 -8.02
C GLY A 204 3.55 20.66 -8.35
N LEU A 205 3.63 20.14 -9.57
CA LEU A 205 2.83 19.01 -10.02
C LEU A 205 3.55 17.69 -9.69
N HIS A 206 2.86 16.78 -9.04
CA HIS A 206 3.28 15.39 -8.87
C HIS A 206 2.22 14.48 -9.50
N CYS A 207 2.61 13.28 -9.90
CA CYS A 207 1.68 12.26 -10.36
C CYS A 207 1.76 11.01 -9.49
N LEU A 208 0.63 10.35 -9.27
CA LEU A 208 0.54 9.02 -8.69
C LEU A 208 0.21 8.03 -9.82
N ASP A 209 1.22 7.30 -10.28
CA ASP A 209 1.11 6.22 -11.27
C ASP A 209 0.72 4.94 -10.52
N VAL A 210 -0.46 4.39 -10.85
CA VAL A 210 -1.01 3.19 -10.23
C VAL A 210 -1.35 2.19 -11.34
N SER A 211 -0.84 0.97 -11.19
CA SER A 211 -1.30 -0.19 -11.95
C SER A 211 -1.86 -1.23 -10.99
N ALA A 212 -2.98 -1.84 -11.37
CA ALA A 212 -3.64 -2.89 -10.62
C ALA A 212 -3.95 -4.06 -11.55
N ARG A 213 -3.72 -5.29 -11.09
CA ARG A 213 -4.04 -6.51 -11.85
C ARG A 213 -4.60 -7.59 -10.94
N ASN A 214 -5.54 -8.38 -11.45
CA ASN A 214 -5.92 -9.66 -10.85
C ASN A 214 -5.65 -10.79 -11.86
N ALA A 215 -6.20 -11.99 -11.64
CA ALA A 215 -5.99 -13.12 -12.54
C ALA A 215 -6.64 -12.95 -13.92
N VAL A 216 -7.62 -12.03 -14.06
CA VAL A 216 -8.44 -11.90 -15.26
C VAL A 216 -8.21 -10.62 -16.04
N SER A 217 -7.68 -9.57 -15.41
CA SER A 217 -7.60 -8.21 -15.98
C SER A 217 -6.44 -7.39 -15.39
N ALA A 218 -6.05 -6.32 -16.09
CA ALA A 218 -5.10 -5.33 -15.60
C ALA A 218 -5.45 -3.92 -16.08
N LEU A 219 -5.35 -2.94 -15.18
CA LEU A 219 -5.64 -1.54 -15.44
C LEU A 219 -4.50 -0.64 -14.94
N ARG A 220 -4.26 0.48 -15.61
CA ARG A 220 -3.29 1.50 -15.20
C ARG A 220 -3.90 2.90 -15.33
N VAL A 221 -3.75 3.70 -14.28
CA VAL A 221 -4.25 5.07 -14.18
C VAL A 221 -3.16 5.95 -13.58
N THR A 222 -3.10 7.22 -13.98
CA THR A 222 -2.19 8.21 -13.38
C THR A 222 -3.00 9.41 -12.89
N PHE A 223 -2.89 9.72 -11.60
CA PHE A 223 -3.58 10.86 -10.98
C PHE A 223 -2.64 12.05 -10.82
N SER A 224 -3.10 13.25 -11.19
CA SER A 224 -2.37 14.51 -11.04
C SER A 224 -2.63 15.16 -9.67
N LEU A 225 -1.57 15.42 -8.90
CA LEU A 225 -1.60 15.96 -7.55
C LEU A 225 -0.85 17.29 -7.50
N LYS A 226 -1.56 18.39 -7.18
CA LYS A 226 -0.96 19.72 -7.09
C LYS A 226 -0.55 20.04 -5.65
N VAL A 227 0.75 20.16 -5.42
CA VAL A 227 1.33 20.44 -4.10
C VAL A 227 1.73 21.91 -4.00
N THR A 228 1.25 22.58 -2.95
CA THR A 228 1.57 23.98 -2.67
C THR A 228 2.57 24.11 -1.53
N ARG A 229 3.32 25.22 -1.48
CA ARG A 229 4.13 25.57 -0.31
C ARG A 229 3.25 26.36 0.67
N ASN A 230 3.30 26.03 1.96
CA ASN A 230 2.57 26.78 2.97
C ASN A 230 3.36 28.03 3.41
N ASP A 231 3.43 29.02 2.53
CA ASP A 231 4.20 30.26 2.76
C ASP A 231 3.62 31.14 3.89
N ARG A 232 2.37 30.89 4.32
CA ARG A 232 1.73 31.64 5.41
C ARG A 232 2.48 31.51 6.74
N LEU A 233 3.03 30.33 7.05
CA LEU A 233 3.83 30.15 8.27
C LEU A 233 5.15 30.94 8.22
N HIS A 234 5.82 30.97 7.06
CA HIS A 234 7.02 31.78 6.87
C HIS A 234 6.72 33.28 6.95
N LEU A 235 5.62 33.74 6.33
CA LEU A 235 5.18 35.14 6.42
C LEU A 235 4.85 35.56 7.86
N LEU A 236 4.11 34.74 8.62
CA LEU A 236 3.82 35.02 10.03
C LEU A 236 5.09 35.05 10.89
N PHE A 237 6.04 34.14 10.64
CA PHE A 237 7.34 34.16 11.31
C PHE A 237 8.16 35.42 11.00
N ILE A 238 8.25 35.80 9.71
CA ILE A 238 8.95 37.02 9.27
C ILE A 238 8.30 38.27 9.89
N LEU A 239 6.98 38.37 9.90
CA LEU A 239 6.25 39.48 10.52
C LEU A 239 6.47 39.54 12.04
N SER A 240 6.49 38.39 12.72
CA SER A 240 6.81 38.32 14.14
C SER A 240 8.24 38.78 14.44
N CYS A 241 9.24 38.28 13.70
CA CYS A 241 10.63 38.72 13.83
C CYS A 241 10.80 40.22 13.53
N ALA A 242 10.13 40.73 12.49
CA ALA A 242 10.16 42.15 12.14
C ALA A 242 9.55 43.03 13.26
N ALA A 243 8.45 42.61 13.87
CA ALA A 243 7.84 43.31 15.00
C ALA A 243 8.76 43.33 16.24
N VAL A 244 9.41 42.21 16.56
CA VAL A 244 10.38 42.14 17.66
C VAL A 244 11.57 43.07 17.40
N LEU A 245 12.15 43.04 16.19
CA LEU A 245 13.26 43.92 15.82
C LEU A 245 12.86 45.41 15.85
N ALA A 246 11.67 45.76 15.34
CA ALA A 246 11.16 47.13 15.40
C ALA A 246 10.99 47.62 16.85
N ALA A 247 10.50 46.75 17.75
CA ALA A 247 10.38 47.06 19.16
C ALA A 247 11.75 47.25 19.84
N THR A 248 12.74 46.41 19.55
CA THR A 248 14.10 46.57 20.12
C THR A 248 14.80 47.82 19.59
N PHE A 249 14.70 48.14 18.29
CA PHE A 249 15.22 49.40 17.76
C PHE A 249 14.54 50.62 18.37
N SER A 250 13.21 50.59 18.54
CA SER A 250 12.45 51.67 19.18
C SER A 250 12.89 51.88 20.64
N PHE A 251 13.15 50.79 21.38
CA PHE A 251 13.65 50.84 22.74
C PHE A 251 15.08 51.38 22.82
N ILE A 252 15.97 50.97 21.91
CA ILE A 252 17.34 51.50 21.80
C ILE A 252 17.32 53.00 21.48
N LEU A 253 16.52 53.45 20.52
CA LEU A 253 16.30 54.87 20.23
C LEU A 253 15.77 55.63 21.45
N ALA A 254 14.81 55.06 22.19
CA ALA A 254 14.27 55.67 23.40
C ALA A 254 15.25 55.72 24.58
N ILE A 255 16.39 55.02 24.52
CA ILE A 255 17.48 55.10 25.50
C ILE A 255 18.61 56.00 24.99
N ALA A 256 19.06 55.82 23.75
CA ALA A 256 20.16 56.59 23.16
C ALA A 256 19.80 58.04 22.84
N CYS A 257 18.53 58.30 22.48
CA CYS A 257 18.01 59.65 22.24
C CYS A 257 17.24 60.22 23.43
N ARG A 258 17.26 59.58 24.62
CA ARG A 258 16.89 60.28 25.86
C ARG A 258 17.94 61.37 26.07
N PRO A 259 17.58 62.66 26.06
CA PRO A 259 18.51 63.67 26.49
C PRO A 259 18.88 63.33 27.93
N TRP A 260 20.18 63.16 28.19
CA TRP A 260 20.69 63.11 29.55
C TRP A 260 20.38 64.48 30.14
N GLN A 261 19.24 64.57 30.83
CA GLN A 261 18.85 65.74 31.63
C GLN A 261 19.94 65.87 32.69
N LEU A 262 20.97 66.64 32.35
CA LEU A 262 21.92 67.17 33.30
C LEU A 262 21.05 67.90 34.31
N ASN A 263 20.94 67.31 35.50
CA ASN A 263 20.11 67.87 36.55
C ASN A 263 20.83 69.14 36.98
N SER A 264 20.47 70.26 36.34
CA SER A 264 20.90 71.60 36.73
C SER A 264 20.26 71.87 38.07
N SER A 265 20.91 71.37 39.12
CA SER A 265 20.71 71.84 40.48
C SER A 265 20.67 73.36 40.41
N GLN A 266 19.59 73.94 40.94
CA GLN A 266 19.48 75.38 41.02
C GLN A 266 20.74 75.90 41.71
N VAL A 267 21.54 76.69 40.98
CA VAL A 267 22.58 77.50 41.59
C VAL A 267 21.83 78.53 42.42
N ALA A 268 21.62 78.21 43.69
CA ALA A 268 21.17 79.16 44.67
C ALA A 268 22.23 80.25 44.76
N ALA A 269 21.94 81.41 44.16
CA ALA A 269 22.76 82.59 44.25
C ALA A 269 22.69 83.16 45.68
N SER A 270 23.45 82.55 46.60
CA SER A 270 23.65 83.05 47.95
C SER A 270 25.08 82.77 48.42
N SER A 271 25.97 83.69 48.07
CA SER A 271 27.29 83.83 48.70
C SER A 271 27.63 85.32 48.78
N ASN A 272 26.96 86.02 49.70
CA ASN A 272 27.34 87.36 50.10
C ASN A 272 28.62 87.28 50.94
N ALA A 273 29.76 87.16 50.27
CA ALA A 273 31.07 87.32 50.90
C ALA A 273 31.34 88.82 51.11
N THR A 274 30.95 89.36 52.27
CA THR A 274 31.31 90.73 52.66
C THR A 274 32.80 90.81 52.96
N PHE A 275 33.55 91.47 52.08
CA PHE A 275 34.99 91.65 52.20
C PHE A 275 35.30 92.88 53.07
N LEU A 276 35.68 92.66 54.33
CA LEU A 276 36.25 93.69 55.19
C LEU A 276 37.76 93.46 55.33
N LYS A 277 38.53 94.53 55.10
CA LYS A 277 39.99 94.48 54.99
C LYS A 277 40.67 95.27 56.12
N ASP A 278 41.35 94.51 56.98
CA ASP A 278 42.41 94.92 57.93
C ASP A 278 42.00 95.91 59.06
N GLN A 279 42.68 95.96 60.21
CA GLN A 279 44.04 95.48 60.54
C GLN A 279 44.08 94.42 61.67
N ASP A 280 45.24 93.77 61.80
CA ASP A 280 45.64 92.74 62.79
C ASP A 280 45.13 91.29 62.62
N SER A 281 45.77 90.62 61.65
CA SER A 281 46.56 89.41 61.94
C SER A 281 45.89 88.20 62.64
N LYS A 282 44.63 87.86 62.33
CA LYS A 282 44.13 86.48 62.57
C LYS A 282 42.97 86.08 61.65
N ILE A 283 43.20 85.10 60.77
CA ILE A 283 42.14 84.47 59.97
C ILE A 283 41.47 83.40 60.84
N ILE A 284 40.20 83.62 61.21
CA ILE A 284 39.37 82.62 61.90
C ILE A 284 38.33 82.12 60.88
N LEU A 285 38.50 80.88 60.44
CA LEU A 285 37.48 80.18 59.63
C LEU A 285 36.56 79.40 60.57
N ASN A 286 35.33 79.87 60.72
CA ASN A 286 34.29 79.18 61.49
C ASN A 286 33.36 78.41 60.55
N PHE A 287 33.41 77.08 60.58
CA PHE A 287 32.54 76.22 59.79
C PHE A 287 31.46 75.59 60.67
N SER A 288 30.21 76.00 60.51
CA SER A 288 29.07 75.33 61.14
C SER A 288 28.68 74.07 60.36
N SER A 289 29.07 72.90 60.83
CA SER A 289 28.64 71.62 60.28
C SER A 289 27.17 71.34 60.64
N VAL A 290 26.26 71.47 59.67
CA VAL A 290 24.91 70.90 59.80
C VAL A 290 24.96 69.46 59.29
N GLU A 291 25.08 68.55 60.24
CA GLU A 291 25.06 67.10 60.02
C GLU A 291 23.62 66.62 59.86
N LYS A 292 23.28 65.95 58.73
CA LYS A 292 22.11 65.07 58.65
C LYS A 292 22.07 64.18 57.40
N GLY A 293 21.90 62.88 57.64
CA GLY A 293 21.23 61.98 56.69
C GLY A 293 22.10 60.98 55.95
N GLU A 294 22.69 60.02 56.68
CA GLU A 294 23.20 58.79 56.09
C GLU A 294 22.15 58.06 55.24
N ARG A 295 22.61 57.34 54.21
CA ARG A 295 21.92 56.16 53.68
C ARG A 295 22.89 54.98 53.71
N VAL A 296 22.88 54.23 54.81
CA VAL A 296 23.58 52.93 54.89
C VAL A 296 22.77 51.88 54.14
N PRO A 297 23.38 51.07 53.25
CA PRO A 297 22.75 49.89 52.66
C PRO A 297 22.94 48.65 53.55
N LEU A 298 21.92 47.80 53.65
CA LEU A 298 22.04 46.45 54.24
C LEU A 298 21.38 45.46 53.25
N ILE A 299 22.17 44.71 52.46
CA ILE A 299 22.87 43.45 52.74
C ILE A 299 22.15 42.31 51.98
N LEU A 300 22.83 41.75 50.96
CA LEU A 300 22.66 40.34 50.62
C LEU A 300 23.51 39.53 51.61
N GLN A 301 22.97 38.44 52.14
CA GLN A 301 23.75 37.48 52.92
C GLN A 301 24.71 36.69 52.01
N PRO A 302 26.00 36.57 52.37
CA PRO A 302 26.91 35.61 51.75
C PRO A 302 26.94 34.28 52.52
N GLY A 303 26.88 33.16 51.81
CA GLY A 303 27.26 31.85 52.33
C GLY A 303 28.75 31.58 52.09
N SER A 304 29.46 31.11 53.12
CA SER A 304 30.86 30.64 53.09
C SER A 304 31.08 29.54 52.02
N GLN A 305 32.19 29.54 51.26
CA GLN A 305 33.48 28.87 51.59
C GLN A 305 33.31 27.41 52.09
N TYR A 306 34.05 26.41 51.60
CA TYR A 306 35.52 26.37 51.44
C TYR A 306 36.04 25.49 50.27
N CYS A 307 37.30 25.77 49.88
CA CYS A 307 38.43 24.94 49.38
C CYS A 307 38.18 23.57 48.66
N CYS A 308 39.04 23.14 47.73
CA CYS A 308 40.41 23.56 47.40
C CYS A 308 40.59 23.95 45.92
#